data_AF-A0A645FG05-F1
#
_entry.id   AF-A0A645FG05-F1
#
_cell.length_a   1.000
_cell.length_b   1.000
_cell.length_c   1.000
_cell.angle_alpha   90.00
_cell.angle_beta   90.00
_cell.angle_gamma   90.00
#
_symmetry.space_group_name_H-M   'P 1'
#
loop_
_entity.id
_entity.type
_entity.pdbx_description
1 polymer ?
#
loop_
_entity_poly.entity_id
_entity_poly.type
_entity_poly.pdbx_seq_one_letter_code
_entity_poly.pdbx_strand_id
1 'polypeptide(L)'
;MEGQEATGEASGSNLFDTIDKLLLALDGNTSYKTVTVATEPSTSVSISSNSLDIDSVLTDLDNDLDRLLTARSDLGARMNYVNMTKDRLSADYNTYTKLMSNNEDVDTAEASMNVSTAQYVYEASLSVGAKVISNSLVDYLR
;
A
#
# COMPACT_ATOMS: atom_id res chain seq x y z
N MET A 1 15.47 -5.19 -42.92
CA MET A 1 15.43 -4.11 -41.92
C MET A 1 14.03 -3.53 -42.01
N GLU A 2 13.07 -4.17 -41.34
CA GLU A 2 11.64 -3.86 -41.52
C GLU A 2 10.98 -4.19 -40.19
N GLY A 3 10.84 -3.16 -39.36
CA GLY A 3 10.42 -3.35 -37.97
C GLY A 3 10.90 -2.20 -37.10
N GLN A 4 10.54 -0.97 -37.46
CA GLN A 4 10.68 0.16 -36.53
C GLN A 4 9.89 1.42 -36.92
N GLU A 5 8.77 1.33 -37.63
CA GLU A 5 7.93 2.54 -37.89
C GLU A 5 6.43 2.23 -37.86
N ALA A 6 5.98 1.50 -36.84
CA ALA A 6 4.56 1.35 -36.55
C ALA A 6 4.29 1.88 -35.13
N THR A 7 4.00 3.17 -35.04
CA THR A 7 3.45 3.81 -33.83
C THR A 7 1.97 3.40 -33.71
N GLY A 8 1.60 2.94 -32.51
CA GLY A 8 0.44 2.07 -32.27
C GLY A 8 -0.94 2.73 -32.30
N GLU A 9 -1.95 1.89 -32.46
CA GLU A 9 -3.37 2.20 -32.36
C GLU A 9 -3.76 2.68 -30.96
N ALA A 10 -3.78 3.99 -30.77
CA ALA A 10 -4.75 4.65 -29.92
C ALA A 10 -5.19 5.89 -30.68
N SER A 11 -6.50 6.06 -30.87
CA SER A 11 -7.07 7.20 -31.60
C SER A 11 -6.70 8.51 -30.86
N GLY A 12 -5.57 9.13 -31.23
CA GLY A 12 -5.03 10.37 -30.66
C GLY A 12 -3.49 10.38 -30.59
N SER A 13 -2.86 11.57 -30.71
CA SER A 13 -1.42 11.72 -30.52
C SER A 13 -1.00 11.24 -29.12
N ASN A 14 0.10 10.49 -29.07
CA ASN A 14 0.68 9.97 -27.84
C ASN A 14 2.15 10.40 -27.76
N LEU A 15 2.72 10.42 -26.56
CA LEU A 15 4.11 10.85 -26.33
C LEU A 15 5.12 10.17 -27.27
N PHE A 16 4.92 8.90 -27.60
CA PHE A 16 5.83 8.18 -28.47
C PHE A 16 5.69 8.64 -29.93
N ASP A 17 4.47 8.86 -30.41
CA ASP A 17 4.19 9.46 -31.72
C ASP A 17 4.77 10.88 -31.83
N THR A 18 4.65 11.68 -30.78
CA THR A 18 5.23 13.04 -30.72
C THR A 18 6.76 12.99 -30.76
N ILE A 19 7.39 12.10 -30.00
CA ILE A 19 8.85 11.91 -30.00
C ILE A 19 9.34 11.41 -31.36
N ASP A 20 8.65 10.47 -31.98
CA ASP A 20 9.02 9.93 -33.28
C ASP A 20 8.91 11.02 -34.37
N LYS A 21 7.86 11.84 -34.34
CA LYS A 21 7.73 13.02 -35.22
C LYS A 21 8.84 14.05 -35.00
N LEU A 22 9.23 14.31 -33.75
CA LEU A 22 10.34 15.21 -33.44
C LEU A 22 11.68 14.68 -33.97
N LEU A 23 11.91 13.37 -33.86
CA LEU A 23 13.12 12.74 -34.38
C LEU A 23 13.19 12.85 -35.91
N LEU A 24 12.08 12.56 -36.59
CA LEU A 24 11.96 12.74 -38.04
C LEU A 24 12.19 14.20 -38.47
N ALA A 25 11.67 15.16 -37.70
CA ALA A 25 11.89 16.59 -37.96
C ALA A 25 13.38 16.97 -37.81
N LEU A 26 14.05 16.44 -36.78
CA LEU A 26 15.46 16.70 -36.52
C LEU A 26 16.37 16.12 -37.61
N ASP A 27 15.99 14.97 -38.17
CA ASP A 27 16.69 14.34 -39.30
C ASP A 27 16.43 15.03 -40.65
N GLY A 28 15.65 16.12 -40.66
CA GLY A 28 15.36 16.94 -41.84
C GLY A 28 14.25 16.39 -42.73
N ASN A 29 13.47 15.43 -42.22
CA ASN A 29 12.33 14.89 -42.95
C ASN A 29 11.12 15.83 -42.83
N THR A 30 10.38 16.01 -43.92
CA THR A 30 9.18 16.87 -43.97
C THR A 30 7.88 16.08 -43.94
N SER A 31 7.96 14.76 -43.75
CA SER A 31 6.79 13.89 -43.78
C SER A 31 6.95 12.68 -42.87
N TYR A 32 5.83 12.24 -42.31
CA TYR A 32 5.74 11.02 -41.50
C TYR A 32 4.67 10.08 -42.10
N LYS A 33 4.80 8.78 -41.83
CA LYS A 33 3.85 7.77 -42.27
C LYS A 33 2.99 7.35 -41.10
N THR A 34 1.67 7.34 -41.28
CA THR A 34 0.74 6.75 -40.33
C THR A 34 0.20 5.45 -40.88
N VAL A 35 0.11 4.45 -40.03
CA VAL A 35 -0.51 3.16 -40.36
C VAL A 35 -1.87 3.12 -39.67
N THR A 36 -2.94 3.12 -40.46
CA THR A 36 -4.29 2.86 -39.94
C THR A 36 -4.65 1.42 -40.28
N VAL A 37 -4.92 0.62 -39.25
CA VAL A 37 -5.38 -0.76 -39.40
C VAL A 37 -6.89 -0.76 -39.17
N ALA A 38 -7.67 -0.78 -40.26
CA ALA A 38 -9.12 -0.92 -40.12
C ALA A 38 -9.42 -2.38 -39.74
N THR A 39 -9.99 -2.61 -38.56
CA THR A 39 -10.22 -3.98 -38.06
C THR A 39 -11.48 -4.65 -38.62
N GLU A 40 -12.43 -3.95 -39.26
CA GLU A 40 -13.62 -4.56 -39.89
C GLU A 40 -14.20 -3.68 -41.04
N PRO A 41 -14.81 -4.25 -42.10
CA PRO A 41 -15.08 -5.67 -42.41
C PRO A 41 -13.95 -6.37 -43.20
N SER A 42 -12.79 -5.73 -43.35
CA SER A 42 -11.58 -6.35 -43.91
C SER A 42 -10.37 -5.67 -43.29
N THR A 43 -9.40 -6.46 -42.79
CA THR A 43 -8.14 -5.95 -42.22
C THR A 43 -7.32 -5.30 -43.32
N SER A 44 -7.62 -4.03 -43.60
CA SER A 44 -6.89 -3.22 -44.56
C SER A 44 -5.89 -2.36 -43.80
N VAL A 45 -4.63 -2.48 -44.21
CA VAL A 45 -3.54 -1.65 -43.71
C VAL A 45 -3.36 -0.52 -44.70
N SER A 46 -3.76 0.69 -44.32
CA SER A 46 -3.56 1.88 -45.13
C SER A 46 -2.38 2.68 -44.60
N ILE A 47 -1.37 2.89 -45.45
CA ILE A 47 -0.21 3.74 -45.14
C ILE A 47 -0.45 5.10 -45.78
N SER A 48 -0.67 6.11 -44.95
CA SER A 48 -0.84 7.50 -45.40
C SER A 48 0.44 8.29 -45.13
N SER A 49 0.88 9.09 -46.10
CA SER A 49 1.97 10.06 -45.92
C SER A 49 1.40 11.41 -45.53
N ASN A 50 1.77 11.90 -44.36
CA ASN A 50 1.32 13.19 -43.83
C ASN A 50 2.49 14.18 -43.80
N SER A 51 2.20 15.46 -43.98
CA SER A 51 3.19 16.53 -43.85
C SER A 51 3.53 16.73 -42.38
N LEU A 52 4.82 16.88 -42.09
CA LEU A 52 5.31 17.19 -40.75
C LEU A 52 5.26 18.71 -40.54
N ASP A 53 4.45 19.16 -39.59
CA ASP A 53 4.35 20.57 -39.20
C ASP A 53 4.90 20.75 -37.78
N ILE A 54 5.97 21.53 -37.66
CA ILE A 54 6.69 21.74 -36.39
C ILE A 54 5.78 22.38 -35.33
N ASP A 55 4.88 23.27 -35.74
CA ASP A 55 3.97 23.96 -34.81
C ASP A 55 2.96 22.98 -34.20
N SER A 56 2.46 22.03 -35.00
CA SER A 56 1.59 20.96 -34.52
C SER A 56 2.31 20.00 -33.57
N VAL A 57 3.56 19.66 -33.88
CA VAL A 57 4.38 18.75 -33.08
C VAL A 57 4.74 19.39 -31.73
N LEU A 58 4.99 20.69 -31.71
CA LEU A 58 5.20 21.44 -30.46
C LEU A 58 3.92 21.46 -29.60
N THR A 59 2.76 21.64 -30.23
CA THR A 59 1.46 21.58 -29.53
C THR A 59 1.20 20.19 -28.93
N ASP A 60 1.50 19.12 -29.69
CA ASP A 60 1.42 17.75 -29.20
C ASP A 60 2.37 17.52 -28.00
N LEU A 61 3.59 18.07 -28.05
CA LEU A 61 4.57 17.99 -26.96
C LEU A 61 4.07 18.69 -25.69
N ASP A 62 3.48 19.87 -25.80
CA ASP A 62 2.90 20.59 -24.66
C ASP A 62 1.77 19.77 -24.01
N ASN A 63 0.89 19.17 -24.83
CA ASN A 63 -0.17 18.30 -24.33
C ASN A 63 0.38 17.06 -23.61
N ASP A 64 1.42 16.44 -24.16
CA ASP A 64 2.05 15.27 -23.54
C ASP A 64 2.79 15.63 -22.24
N LEU A 65 3.38 16.83 -22.17
CA LEU A 65 3.97 17.36 -20.94
C LEU A 65 2.91 17.55 -19.85
N ASP A 66 1.75 18.10 -20.19
CA ASP A 66 0.63 18.28 -19.25
C ASP A 66 0.09 16.94 -18.74
N ARG A 67 0.02 15.92 -19.61
CA ARG A 67 -0.35 14.55 -19.21
C ARG A 67 0.65 13.96 -18.22
N LEU A 68 1.95 14.14 -18.47
CA LEU A 68 3.00 13.68 -17.54
C LEU A 68 2.96 14.43 -16.20
N LEU A 69 2.75 15.74 -16.22
CA LEU A 69 2.61 16.56 -15.01
C LEU A 69 1.41 16.12 -14.17
N THR A 70 0.29 15.82 -14.82
CA THR A 70 -0.91 15.29 -14.16
C THR A 70 -0.64 13.93 -13.52
N ALA A 71 -0.04 13.00 -14.26
CA ALA A 71 0.30 11.67 -13.74
C ALA A 71 1.31 11.75 -12.58
N ARG A 72 2.31 12.63 -12.68
CA ARG A 72 3.30 12.88 -11.62
C ARG A 72 2.63 13.47 -10.37
N SER A 73 1.65 14.35 -10.54
CA SER A 73 0.92 14.95 -9.42
C SER A 73 0.04 13.92 -8.71
N ASP A 74 -0.65 13.04 -9.44
CA ASP A 74 -1.40 11.92 -8.86
C ASP A 74 -0.48 10.97 -8.08
N LEU A 75 0.67 10.62 -8.65
CA LEU A 75 1.68 9.81 -7.97
C LEU A 75 2.16 10.48 -6.67
N GLY A 76 2.42 11.80 -6.69
CA GLY A 76 2.79 12.57 -5.51
C GLY A 76 1.71 12.53 -4.42
N ALA A 77 0.44 12.69 -4.79
CA ALA A 77 -0.68 12.58 -3.86
C ALA A 77 -0.78 11.18 -3.22
N ARG A 78 -0.65 10.12 -4.03
CA ARG A 78 -0.62 8.72 -3.54
C ARG A 78 0.55 8.46 -2.62
N MET A 79 1.73 8.99 -2.93
CA MET A 79 2.91 8.84 -2.09
C MET A 79 2.72 9.53 -0.74
N ASN A 80 2.12 10.72 -0.72
CA ASN A 80 1.76 11.40 0.52
C ASN A 80 0.77 10.57 1.35
N TYR A 81 -0.26 10.00 0.72
CA TYR A 81 -1.21 9.12 1.39
C TYR A 81 -0.55 7.88 2.01
N VAL A 82 0.36 7.23 1.28
CA VAL A 82 1.12 6.07 1.78
C VAL A 82 1.99 6.45 2.97
N ASN A 83 2.70 7.58 2.91
CA ASN A 83 3.50 8.07 4.03
C ASN A 83 2.64 8.38 5.26
N MET A 84 1.52 9.08 5.09
CA MET A 84 0.58 9.36 6.18
C MET A 84 0.03 8.06 6.81
N THR A 85 -0.28 7.06 5.98
CA THR A 85 -0.76 5.76 6.45
C THR A 85 0.31 5.00 7.22
N LYS A 86 1.57 5.06 6.76
CA LYS A 86 2.72 4.48 7.46
C LYS A 86 2.95 5.13 8.83
N ASP A 87 2.88 6.45 8.91
CA ASP A 87 3.07 7.18 10.16
C ASP A 87 1.95 6.85 11.15
N ARG A 88 0.70 6.79 10.67
CA ARG A 88 -0.44 6.35 11.47
C ARG A 88 -0.28 4.92 11.98
N LEU A 89 0.09 3.98 11.11
CA LEU A 89 0.30 2.58 11.51
C LEU A 89 1.40 2.44 12.56
N SER A 90 2.47 3.24 12.46
CA SER A 90 3.56 3.26 13.44
C SER A 90 3.08 3.81 14.79
N ALA A 91 2.24 4.84 14.79
CA ALA A 91 1.61 5.38 15.99
C ALA A 91 0.63 4.37 16.63
N ASP A 92 -0.18 3.70 15.80
CA ASP A 92 -1.12 2.68 16.22
C ASP A 92 -0.37 1.49 16.85
N TYR A 93 0.72 1.03 16.23
CA TYR A 93 1.57 -0.03 16.77
C TYR A 93 2.09 0.30 18.19
N ASN A 94 2.62 1.50 18.39
CA ASN A 94 3.08 1.95 19.70
C ASN A 94 1.94 2.03 20.71
N THR A 95 0.77 2.52 20.28
CA THR A 95 -0.41 2.64 21.13
C THR A 95 -0.93 1.28 21.57
N TYR A 96 -1.06 0.33 20.63
CA TYR A 96 -1.48 -1.03 20.95
C TYR A 96 -0.47 -1.78 21.81
N THR A 97 0.83 -1.61 21.55
CA THR A 97 1.88 -2.18 22.41
C THR A 97 1.75 -1.65 23.84
N LYS A 98 1.50 -0.35 24.01
CA LYS A 98 1.29 0.25 25.33
C LYS A 98 -0.02 -0.22 25.99
N LEU A 99 -1.10 -0.35 25.22
CA LEU A 99 -2.38 -0.86 25.73
C LEU A 99 -2.28 -2.34 26.14
N MET A 100 -1.57 -3.15 25.36
CA MET A 100 -1.29 -4.54 25.68
C MET A 100 -0.44 -4.63 26.93
N SER A 101 0.66 -3.87 27.02
CA SER A 101 1.47 -3.74 28.25
C SER A 101 0.59 -3.37 29.43
N ASN A 102 -0.20 -2.29 29.36
CA ASN A 102 -1.08 -1.90 30.47
C ASN A 102 -2.14 -2.95 30.85
N ASN A 103 -2.54 -3.84 29.94
CA ASN A 103 -3.53 -4.89 30.23
C ASN A 103 -2.89 -6.16 30.77
N GLU A 104 -1.72 -6.55 30.24
CA GLU A 104 -0.94 -7.72 30.66
C GLU A 104 0.02 -7.45 31.82
N ASP A 105 0.39 -6.19 32.07
CA ASP A 105 1.10 -5.71 33.25
C ASP A 105 0.15 -5.77 34.46
N VAL A 106 -0.28 -7.00 34.78
CA VAL A 106 -0.45 -7.40 36.16
C VAL A 106 0.93 -7.22 36.78
N ASP A 107 1.05 -6.32 37.74
CA ASP A 107 2.29 -6.17 38.48
C ASP A 107 2.65 -7.56 39.03
N THR A 108 3.64 -8.20 38.42
CA THR A 108 3.98 -9.59 38.71
C THR A 108 4.33 -9.76 40.18
N ALA A 109 4.80 -8.68 40.83
CA ALA A 109 4.98 -8.63 42.28
C ALA A 109 3.63 -8.67 43.02
N GLU A 110 2.64 -7.89 42.61
CA GLU A 110 1.29 -7.89 43.21
C GLU A 110 0.56 -9.22 42.99
N ALA A 111 0.57 -9.78 41.77
CA ALA A 111 -0.03 -11.09 41.54
C ALA A 111 0.68 -12.22 42.29
N SER A 112 2.01 -12.22 42.34
CA SER A 112 2.75 -13.19 43.15
C SER A 112 2.42 -13.03 44.64
N MET A 113 2.31 -11.79 45.13
CA MET A 113 1.95 -11.50 46.52
C MET A 113 0.51 -11.94 46.83
N ASN A 114 -0.43 -11.71 45.93
CA ASN A 114 -1.82 -12.15 46.07
C ASN A 114 -1.92 -13.68 46.08
N VAL A 115 -1.20 -14.37 45.18
CA VAL A 115 -1.14 -15.83 45.16
C VAL A 115 -0.51 -16.38 46.44
N SER A 116 0.63 -15.85 46.88
CA SER A 116 1.26 -16.26 48.14
C SER A 116 0.32 -16.02 49.33
N THR A 117 -0.36 -14.87 49.39
CA THR A 117 -1.32 -14.55 50.45
C THR A 117 -2.48 -15.54 50.46
N ALA A 118 -3.07 -15.83 49.29
CA ALA A 118 -4.13 -16.83 49.17
C ALA A 118 -3.67 -18.22 49.60
N GLN A 119 -2.43 -18.59 49.29
CA GLN A 119 -1.82 -19.87 49.68
C GLN A 119 -1.63 -19.96 51.20
N TYR A 120 -1.10 -18.91 51.83
CA TYR A 120 -0.97 -18.84 53.30
C TYR A 120 -2.33 -18.91 54.00
N VAL A 121 -3.33 -18.20 53.50
CA VAL A 121 -4.69 -18.23 54.06
C VAL A 121 -5.31 -19.62 53.90
N TYR A 122 -5.09 -20.29 52.77
CA TYR A 122 -5.58 -21.65 52.53
C TYR A 122 -4.96 -22.66 53.51
N GLU A 123 -3.64 -22.66 53.67
CA GLU A 123 -2.94 -23.51 54.64
C GLU A 123 -3.39 -23.25 56.07
N ALA A 124 -3.54 -21.97 56.46
CA ALA A 124 -4.04 -21.59 57.77
C ALA A 124 -5.47 -22.12 57.99
N SER A 125 -6.35 -21.98 56.99
CA SER A 125 -7.74 -22.48 57.06
C SER A 125 -7.80 -24.00 57.17
N LEU A 126 -6.95 -24.72 56.43
CA LEU A 126 -6.85 -26.18 56.51
C LEU A 126 -6.34 -26.65 57.88
N SER A 127 -5.30 -26.00 58.41
CA SER A 127 -4.73 -26.30 59.72
C SER A 127 -5.73 -26.05 60.85
N VAL A 128 -6.44 -24.91 60.79
CA VAL A 128 -7.51 -24.58 61.75
C VAL A 128 -8.66 -25.58 61.65
N GLY A 129 -9.11 -25.92 60.43
CA GLY A 129 -10.16 -26.92 60.21
C GLY A 129 -9.79 -28.28 60.78
N ALA A 130 -8.58 -28.76 60.51
CA ALA A 130 -8.08 -30.03 61.05
C ALA A 130 -8.02 -30.02 62.59
N LYS A 131 -7.59 -28.90 63.20
CA LYS A 131 -7.49 -28.76 64.66
C LYS A 131 -8.86 -28.64 65.35
N VAL A 132 -9.84 -28.03 64.69
CA VAL A 132 -11.22 -27.97 65.18
C VAL A 132 -11.87 -29.35 65.14
N ILE A 133 -11.71 -30.08 64.02
CA ILE A 133 -12.23 -31.46 63.89
C ILE A 133 -11.59 -32.39 64.92
N SER A 134 -10.28 -32.29 65.16
CA SER A 134 -9.63 -33.14 66.15
C SER A 134 -10.07 -32.84 67.60
N ASN A 135 -10.28 -31.57 67.95
CA ASN A 135 -10.74 -31.22 69.30
C ASN A 135 -12.21 -31.61 69.51
N SER A 136 -13.09 -31.41 68.53
CA SER A 136 -14.52 -31.75 68.69
C SER A 136 -14.76 -33.26 68.76
N LEU A 137 -13.99 -34.07 68.02
CA LEU A 137 -14.03 -35.53 68.14
C LEU A 137 -13.58 -36.04 69.52
N VAL A 138 -12.54 -35.42 70.10
CA VAL A 138 -12.07 -35.76 71.45
C VAL A 138 -13.08 -35.32 72.51
N ASP A 139 -13.74 -34.18 72.31
CA ASP A 139 -14.78 -33.66 73.20
C ASP A 139 -16.09 -34.48 73.13
N TYR A 140 -16.40 -35.09 71.97
CA TYR A 140 -17.55 -35.99 71.82
C TYR A 140 -17.35 -37.37 72.47
N LEU A 141 -16.11 -37.74 72.81
CA LEU A 141 -15.75 -39.02 73.42
C LEU A 141 -15.57 -38.95 74.96
N ARG A 142 -15.83 -37.80 75.57
CA ARG A 142 -15.83 -37.60 77.04
C ARG A 142 -17.25 -37.45 77.55
#